data_AF-A0A0B8ZKV0-F1
#
_entry.id   AF-A0A0B8ZKV0-F1
#
_cell.length_a   1.000
_cell.length_b   1.000
_cell.length_c   1.000
_cell.angle_alpha   90.00
_cell.angle_beta   90.00
_cell.angle_gamma   90.00
#
_symmetry.space_group_name_H-M   'P 1'
#
loop_
_entity.id
_entity.type
_entity.pdbx_description
1 polymer ?
#
loop_
_entity_poly.entity_id
_entity_poly.type
_entity_poly.pdbx_seq_one_letter_code
_entity_poly.pdbx_strand_id
1 'polypeptide(L)'
;MERAPEITGVGGIYAVLVEASNRPRYAFLVLQLVAEIADGRGQAGPFVAQGGVPVLLREWLCSQLLPMSEQPARRAAMRARVAAALKDELTGDAVRDAAHIEAAVEEQVQAVGRANVSRAISDLVRAGLMSRHYAGYATNHKNRGGGRHAVYVIKPAVLALLRKPAPLRRQGPGAANPQGELFAA
;
A
#
# COMPACT_ATOMS: atom_id res chain seq x y z
N MET A 1 -27.11 -18.85 2.94
CA MET A 1 -25.99 -18.30 3.75
C MET A 1 -24.71 -18.84 3.12
N GLU A 2 -24.14 -18.13 2.16
CA GLU A 2 -22.90 -18.57 1.49
C GLU A 2 -21.76 -18.62 2.52
N ARG A 3 -21.12 -19.79 2.67
CA ARG A 3 -19.87 -19.90 3.42
C ARG A 3 -18.85 -19.04 2.68
N ALA A 4 -18.39 -17.97 3.32
CA ALA A 4 -17.20 -17.28 2.84
C ALA A 4 -16.08 -18.33 2.71
N PRO A 5 -15.36 -18.39 1.57
CA PRO A 5 -14.30 -19.36 1.37
C PRO A 5 -13.28 -19.23 2.50
N GLU A 6 -12.96 -20.36 3.13
CA GLU A 6 -12.01 -20.41 4.23
C GLU A 6 -10.61 -20.13 3.68
N ILE A 7 -10.03 -18.99 4.05
CA ILE A 7 -8.68 -18.61 3.62
C ILE A 7 -7.68 -19.30 4.54
N THR A 8 -7.11 -20.41 4.07
CA THR A 8 -6.21 -21.28 4.85
C THR A 8 -4.72 -20.98 4.67
N GLY A 9 -4.37 -20.07 3.75
CA GLY A 9 -2.98 -19.74 3.43
C GLY A 9 -2.84 -18.58 2.47
N VAL A 10 -1.59 -18.18 2.18
CA VAL A 10 -1.27 -17.10 1.23
C VAL A 10 -1.85 -17.38 -0.16
N GLY A 11 -1.85 -18.65 -0.61
CA GLY A 11 -2.50 -19.05 -1.86
C GLY A 11 -4.00 -18.75 -1.89
N GLY A 12 -4.71 -18.94 -0.77
CA GLY A 12 -6.12 -18.58 -0.63
C GLY A 12 -6.35 -17.07 -0.68
N ILE A 13 -5.46 -16.27 -0.09
CA ILE A 13 -5.50 -14.80 -0.22
C ILE A 13 -5.39 -14.41 -1.69
N TYR A 14 -4.45 -14.99 -2.43
CA TYR A 14 -4.27 -14.73 -3.85
C TYR A 14 -5.48 -15.15 -4.68
N ALA A 15 -6.07 -16.32 -4.41
CA ALA A 15 -7.24 -16.81 -5.13
C ALA A 15 -8.41 -15.80 -5.04
N VAL A 16 -8.70 -15.29 -3.85
CA VAL A 16 -9.76 -14.29 -3.67
C VAL A 16 -9.40 -12.94 -4.33
N LEU A 17 -8.11 -12.57 -4.33
CA LEU A 17 -7.66 -11.34 -4.98
C LEU A 17 -7.76 -11.37 -6.51
N VAL A 18 -7.54 -12.53 -7.14
CA VAL A 18 -7.68 -12.70 -8.59
C VAL A 18 -9.12 -12.44 -9.03
N GLU A 19 -10.11 -12.86 -8.23
CA GLU A 19 -11.52 -12.60 -8.50
C GLU A 19 -11.93 -11.15 -8.25
N ALA A 20 -11.30 -10.47 -7.27
CA ALA A 20 -11.72 -9.15 -6.81
C ALA A 20 -10.96 -7.97 -7.43
N SER A 21 -9.78 -8.21 -8.04
CA SER A 21 -8.87 -7.18 -8.51
C SER A 21 -8.25 -7.50 -9.87
N ASN A 22 -8.20 -6.50 -10.75
CA ASN A 22 -7.42 -6.55 -12.00
C ASN A 22 -5.89 -6.47 -11.76
N ARG A 23 -5.45 -6.22 -10.51
CA ARG A 23 -4.03 -6.11 -10.14
C ARG A 23 -3.74 -6.89 -8.85
N PRO A 24 -3.96 -8.21 -8.82
CA PRO A 24 -3.94 -9.01 -7.59
C PRO A 24 -2.59 -8.95 -6.87
N ARG A 25 -1.47 -8.91 -7.60
CA ARG A 25 -0.12 -8.76 -7.02
C ARG A 25 0.08 -7.42 -6.32
N TYR A 26 -0.44 -6.33 -6.91
CA TYR A 26 -0.35 -5.00 -6.32
C TYR A 26 -1.25 -4.88 -5.09
N ALA A 27 -2.48 -5.42 -5.15
CA ALA A 27 -3.38 -5.48 -4.02
C ALA A 27 -2.79 -6.32 -2.87
N PHE A 28 -2.18 -7.46 -3.18
CA PHE A 28 -1.49 -8.28 -2.18
C PHE A 28 -0.33 -7.53 -1.51
N LEU A 29 0.47 -6.79 -2.28
CA LEU A 29 1.54 -5.97 -1.71
C LEU A 29 1.01 -4.87 -0.79
N VAL A 30 -0.07 -4.18 -1.19
CA VAL A 30 -0.72 -3.19 -0.31
C VAL A 30 -1.20 -3.85 0.98
N LEU A 31 -1.80 -5.04 0.90
CA LEU A 31 -2.21 -5.80 2.07
C LEU A 31 -1.03 -6.14 3.00
N GLN A 32 0.12 -6.53 2.43
CA GLN A 32 1.33 -6.81 3.20
C GLN A 32 1.83 -5.57 3.94
N LEU A 33 1.93 -4.42 3.27
CA LEU A 33 2.36 -3.17 3.89
C LEU A 33 1.41 -2.73 5.00
N VAL A 34 0.09 -2.89 4.82
CA VAL A 34 -0.89 -2.61 5.88
C VAL A 34 -0.74 -3.59 7.04
N ALA A 35 -0.45 -4.88 6.77
CA ALA A 35 -0.26 -5.90 7.81
C ALA A 35 0.99 -5.68 8.66
N GLU A 36 2.04 -5.16 8.04
CA GLU A 36 3.32 -4.83 8.69
C GLU A 36 3.14 -3.80 9.81
N ILE A 37 2.36 -2.75 9.56
CA ILE A 37 2.13 -1.64 10.50
C ILE A 37 0.85 -1.80 11.33
N ALA A 38 0.07 -2.86 11.08
CA ALA A 38 -1.12 -3.12 11.86
C ALA A 38 -0.73 -3.44 13.31
N ASP A 39 -1.59 -3.12 14.27
CA ASP A 39 -1.41 -3.47 15.68
C ASP A 39 -1.84 -4.91 15.98
N GLY A 40 -1.83 -5.32 17.26
CA GLY A 40 -2.28 -6.64 17.69
C GLY A 40 -3.74 -6.97 17.32
N ARG A 41 -4.57 -5.95 17.08
CA ARG A 41 -5.98 -6.08 16.68
C ARG A 41 -6.17 -6.05 15.16
N GLY A 42 -5.09 -5.91 14.39
CA GLY A 42 -5.13 -5.81 12.94
C GLY A 42 -5.44 -4.41 12.41
N GLN A 43 -5.42 -3.39 13.28
CA GLN A 43 -5.70 -2.01 12.91
C GLN A 43 -4.42 -1.28 12.47
N ALA A 44 -4.48 -0.61 11.33
CA ALA A 44 -3.42 0.27 10.82
C ALA A 44 -3.97 1.69 10.64
N GLY A 45 -3.21 2.68 11.13
CA GLY A 45 -3.51 4.10 10.97
C GLY A 45 -4.35 4.73 12.09
N PRO A 46 -4.74 6.01 11.95
CA PRO A 46 -4.65 6.81 10.71
C PRO A 46 -3.24 7.33 10.39
N PHE A 47 -2.35 7.33 11.39
CA PHE A 47 -0.96 7.75 11.25
C PHE A 47 -0.01 6.57 11.36
N VAL A 48 1.15 6.70 10.73
CA VAL A 48 2.27 5.77 10.79
C VAL A 48 3.49 6.56 11.26
N ALA A 49 4.24 6.02 12.21
CA ALA A 49 5.49 6.65 12.65
C ALA A 49 6.59 6.36 11.61
N GLN A 50 7.05 7.39 10.91
CA GLN A 50 8.15 7.31 9.95
C GLN A 50 9.28 8.23 10.45
N GLY A 51 10.41 7.65 10.87
CA GLY A 51 11.52 8.44 11.42
C GLY A 51 11.15 9.28 12.64
N GLY A 52 10.19 8.81 13.45
CA GLY A 52 9.68 9.54 14.62
C GLY A 52 8.61 10.61 14.31
N VAL A 53 8.32 10.86 13.02
CA VAL A 53 7.30 11.82 12.59
C VAL A 53 6.01 11.08 12.22
N PRO A 54 4.82 11.54 12.68
CA PRO A 54 3.55 10.96 12.24
C PRO A 54 3.26 11.36 10.78
N VAL A 55 3.12 10.38 9.90
CA VAL A 55 2.70 10.54 8.50
C VAL A 55 1.35 9.88 8.31
N LEU A 56 0.49 10.41 7.44
CA LEU A 56 -0.79 9.77 7.14
C LEU A 56 -0.58 8.42 6.48
N LEU A 57 -1.32 7.40 6.92
CA LEU A 57 -1.24 6.04 6.39
C LEU A 57 -1.32 5.98 4.86
N ARG A 58 -2.21 6.78 4.26
CA ARG A 58 -2.36 6.83 2.80
C ARG A 58 -1.13 7.38 2.10
N GLU A 59 -0.53 8.43 2.65
CA GLU A 59 0.68 9.05 2.11
C GLU A 59 1.88 8.13 2.27
N TRP A 60 2.00 7.49 3.43
CA TRP A 60 3.00 6.46 3.69
C TRP A 60 2.89 5.30 2.70
N LEU A 61 1.69 4.75 2.47
CA LEU A 61 1.49 3.69 1.46
C LEU A 61 1.89 4.15 0.05
N CYS A 62 1.59 5.40 -0.30
CA CYS A 62 2.00 5.93 -1.61
C CYS A 62 3.53 5.97 -1.71
N SER A 63 4.22 6.49 -0.71
CA SER A 63 5.69 6.62 -0.73
C SER A 63 6.40 5.26 -0.77
N GLN A 64 5.91 4.25 -0.03
CA GLN A 64 6.46 2.89 -0.07
C GLN A 64 6.32 2.24 -1.45
N LEU A 65 5.28 2.61 -2.22
CA LEU A 65 4.96 2.01 -3.52
C LEU A 65 5.50 2.82 -4.72
N LEU A 66 6.11 4.00 -4.48
CA LEU A 66 6.70 4.82 -5.52
C LEU A 66 7.80 4.08 -6.30
N PRO A 67 8.80 3.42 -5.66
CA PRO A 67 9.88 2.76 -6.40
C PRO A 67 9.40 1.70 -7.38
N MET A 68 8.26 1.06 -7.10
CA MET A 68 7.67 0.06 -8.00
C MET A 68 6.90 0.67 -9.18
N SER A 69 6.50 1.93 -9.05
CA SER A 69 5.78 2.67 -10.09
C SER A 69 6.72 3.47 -10.99
N GLU A 70 7.99 3.58 -10.61
CA GLU A 70 9.04 4.23 -11.38
C GLU A 70 9.38 3.42 -12.63
N GLN A 71 8.89 3.91 -13.77
CA GLN A 71 9.29 3.45 -15.09
C GLN A 71 9.80 4.69 -15.83
N PRO A 72 11.09 4.75 -16.22
CA PRO A 72 11.68 5.94 -16.84
C PRO A 72 10.88 6.44 -18.05
N ALA A 73 10.42 5.53 -18.91
CA ALA A 73 9.59 5.85 -20.07
C ALA A 73 8.23 6.48 -19.68
N ARG A 74 7.58 5.95 -18.63
CA ARG A 74 6.29 6.47 -18.15
C ARG A 74 6.45 7.84 -17.49
N ARG A 75 7.53 8.04 -16.72
CA ARG A 75 7.85 9.34 -16.11
C ARG A 75 8.17 10.38 -17.17
N ALA A 76 8.93 10.03 -18.20
CA ALA A 76 9.21 10.91 -19.34
C ALA A 76 7.92 11.31 -20.09
N ALA A 77 7.04 10.35 -20.37
CA ALA A 77 5.74 10.63 -21.01
C ALA A 77 4.85 11.52 -20.14
N MET A 78 4.85 11.33 -18.82
CA MET A 78 4.14 12.20 -17.88
C MET A 78 4.72 13.62 -17.89
N ARG A 79 6.05 13.75 -17.83
CA ARG A 79 6.74 15.04 -17.90
C ARG A 79 6.39 15.80 -19.17
N ALA A 80 6.38 15.13 -20.33
CA ALA A 80 5.97 15.74 -21.58
C ALA A 80 4.52 16.27 -21.55
N ARG A 81 3.59 15.51 -20.95
CA ARG A 81 2.19 15.94 -20.80
C ARG A 81 2.04 17.13 -19.86
N VAL A 82 2.74 17.11 -18.72
CA VAL A 82 2.74 18.21 -17.74
C VAL A 82 3.33 19.48 -18.37
N ALA A 83 4.47 19.36 -19.06
CA ALA A 83 5.08 20.50 -19.75
C ALA A 83 4.15 21.08 -20.83
N ALA A 84 3.45 20.23 -21.58
CA ALA A 84 2.46 20.68 -22.56
C ALA A 84 1.25 21.39 -21.91
N ALA A 85 0.81 20.92 -20.74
CA ALA A 85 -0.30 21.52 -20.00
C ALA A 85 0.07 22.88 -19.37
N LEU A 86 1.33 23.03 -18.92
CA LEU A 86 1.82 24.26 -18.30
C LEU A 86 2.34 25.30 -19.30
N LYS A 87 2.24 25.06 -20.60
CA LYS A 87 2.89 25.87 -21.65
C LYS A 87 2.60 27.37 -21.51
N ASP A 88 1.38 27.74 -21.15
CA ASP A 88 0.95 29.14 -21.03
C ASP A 88 1.36 29.79 -19.68
N GLU A 89 1.86 28.99 -18.74
CA GLU A 89 2.33 29.42 -17.41
C GLU A 89 3.86 29.51 -17.32
N LEU A 90 4.57 29.09 -18.36
CA LEU A 90 6.04 29.12 -18.41
C LEU A 90 6.55 30.55 -18.61
N THR A 91 7.60 30.92 -17.88
CA THR A 91 8.13 32.29 -17.88
C THR A 91 9.22 32.51 -18.94
N GLY A 92 9.67 31.45 -19.62
CA GLY A 92 10.79 31.49 -20.56
C GLY A 92 12.17 31.40 -19.89
N ASP A 93 12.20 31.28 -18.56
CA ASP A 93 13.42 31.04 -17.79
C ASP A 93 13.58 29.52 -17.63
N ALA A 94 14.55 28.97 -18.34
CA ALA A 94 14.77 27.52 -18.39
C ALA A 94 14.95 26.88 -17.01
N VAL A 95 15.56 27.57 -16.05
CA VAL A 95 15.81 27.03 -14.70
C VAL A 95 14.50 27.01 -13.90
N ARG A 96 13.78 28.13 -13.91
CA ARG A 96 12.51 28.28 -13.20
C ARG A 96 11.42 27.37 -13.77
N ASP A 97 11.33 27.31 -15.08
CA ASP A 97 10.36 26.47 -15.80
C ASP A 97 10.65 24.99 -15.58
N ALA A 98 11.92 24.57 -15.59
CA ALA A 98 12.28 23.18 -15.30
C ALA A 98 11.89 22.76 -13.87
N ALA A 99 12.11 23.64 -12.88
CA ALA A 99 11.72 23.41 -11.50
C ALA A 99 10.19 23.35 -11.33
N HIS A 100 9.46 24.24 -12.01
CA HIS A 100 7.99 24.24 -11.99
C HIS A 100 7.42 22.94 -12.59
N ILE A 101 7.95 22.51 -13.73
CA ILE A 101 7.54 21.25 -14.37
C ILE A 101 7.87 20.04 -13.47
N GLU A 102 9.06 19.97 -12.87
CA GLU A 102 9.38 18.85 -11.95
C GLU A 102 8.44 18.81 -10.73
N ALA A 103 8.11 19.96 -10.13
CA ALA A 103 7.15 20.01 -9.03
C ALA A 103 5.76 19.50 -9.44
N ALA A 104 5.26 19.93 -10.61
CA ALA A 104 3.98 19.46 -11.13
C ALA A 104 4.00 17.98 -11.54
N VAL A 105 5.13 17.48 -12.04
CA VAL A 105 5.31 16.03 -12.30
C VAL A 105 5.25 15.25 -11.00
N GLU A 106 5.93 15.70 -9.95
CA GLU A 106 5.91 15.05 -8.64
C GLU A 106 4.49 15.03 -8.05
N GLU A 107 3.75 16.14 -8.13
CA GLU A 107 2.35 16.19 -7.71
C GLU A 107 1.49 15.17 -8.47
N GLN A 108 1.67 15.07 -9.80
CA GLN A 108 0.94 14.12 -10.63
C GLN A 108 1.30 12.67 -10.30
N VAL A 109 2.57 12.37 -10.02
CA VAL A 109 3.03 11.05 -9.57
C VAL A 109 2.35 10.68 -8.26
N GLN A 110 2.32 11.59 -7.29
CA GLN A 110 1.65 11.36 -6.01
C GLN A 110 0.14 11.20 -6.18
N ALA A 111 -0.50 11.98 -7.05
CA ALA A 111 -1.93 11.85 -7.34
C ALA A 111 -2.27 10.47 -7.93
N VAL A 112 -1.48 9.99 -8.89
CA VAL A 112 -1.62 8.65 -9.46
C VAL A 112 -1.37 7.56 -8.40
N GLY A 113 -0.37 7.76 -7.54
CA GLY A 113 -0.09 6.88 -6.39
C GLY A 113 -1.30 6.76 -5.46
N ARG A 114 -1.89 7.89 -5.04
CA ARG A 114 -3.08 7.94 -4.18
C ARG A 114 -4.28 7.24 -4.82
N ALA A 115 -4.48 7.40 -6.12
CA ALA A 115 -5.54 6.71 -6.85
C ALA A 115 -5.32 5.20 -6.91
N ASN A 116 -4.09 4.74 -7.19
CA ASN A 116 -3.73 3.33 -7.22
C ASN A 116 -3.94 2.65 -5.86
N VAL A 117 -3.45 3.28 -4.77
CA VAL A 117 -3.65 2.79 -3.40
C VAL A 117 -5.14 2.72 -3.07
N SER A 118 -5.91 3.76 -3.39
CA SER A 118 -7.36 3.79 -3.12
C SER A 118 -8.11 2.67 -3.85
N ARG A 119 -7.72 2.37 -5.09
CA ARG A 119 -8.27 1.24 -5.84
C ARG A 119 -7.92 -0.10 -5.18
N ALA A 120 -6.64 -0.32 -4.88
CA ALA A 120 -6.17 -1.54 -4.23
C ALA A 120 -6.88 -1.80 -2.89
N ILE A 121 -7.03 -0.78 -2.05
CA ILE A 121 -7.79 -0.87 -0.79
C ILE A 121 -9.26 -1.21 -1.05
N SER A 122 -9.85 -0.67 -2.10
CA SER A 122 -11.25 -0.98 -2.44
C SER A 122 -11.40 -2.43 -2.92
N ASP A 123 -10.44 -2.94 -3.68
CA ASP A 123 -10.41 -4.35 -4.08
C ASP A 123 -10.19 -5.26 -2.86
N LEU A 124 -9.34 -4.87 -1.90
CA LEU A 124 -9.10 -5.62 -0.66
C LEU A 124 -10.33 -5.67 0.25
N VAL A 125 -11.10 -4.58 0.30
CA VAL A 125 -12.39 -4.54 1.01
C VAL A 125 -13.43 -5.40 0.29
N ARG A 126 -13.50 -5.35 -1.05
CA ARG A 126 -14.40 -6.18 -1.85
C ARG A 126 -14.09 -7.67 -1.72
N ALA A 127 -12.80 -8.02 -1.72
CA ALA A 127 -12.29 -9.36 -1.42
C ALA A 127 -12.57 -9.82 0.01
N GLY A 128 -13.07 -8.93 0.87
CA GLY A 128 -13.32 -9.23 2.28
C GLY A 128 -12.05 -9.55 3.04
N LEU A 129 -10.89 -9.00 2.68
CA LEU A 129 -9.63 -9.23 3.38
C LEU A 129 -9.39 -8.20 4.50
N MET A 130 -10.02 -7.03 4.39
CA MET A 130 -9.97 -5.96 5.38
C MET A 130 -11.25 -5.12 5.38
N SER A 131 -11.43 -4.30 6.40
CA SER A 131 -12.40 -3.20 6.43
C SER A 131 -11.69 -1.85 6.47
N ARG A 132 -12.44 -0.80 6.13
CA ARG A 132 -11.99 0.59 6.15
C ARG A 132 -12.88 1.39 7.07
N HIS A 133 -12.26 2.10 7.98
CA HIS A 133 -12.87 3.07 8.88
C HIS A 133 -12.23 4.45 8.65
N TYR A 134 -12.82 5.46 9.25
CA TYR A 134 -12.36 6.84 9.11
C TYR A 134 -12.31 7.48 10.50
N ALA A 135 -11.11 7.86 10.94
CA ALA A 135 -10.87 8.57 12.18
C ALA A 135 -10.79 10.08 11.94
N GLY A 136 -11.31 10.89 12.85
CA GLY A 136 -11.34 12.36 12.75
C GLY A 136 -12.70 12.95 13.14
N TYR A 137 -12.72 14.24 13.49
CA TYR A 137 -13.89 14.92 14.03
C TYR A 137 -14.84 15.40 12.91
N ALA A 138 -16.12 15.01 12.99
CA ALA A 138 -17.15 15.46 12.08
C ALA A 138 -17.53 16.93 12.35
N THR A 139 -17.20 17.80 11.39
CA THR A 139 -17.93 19.00 10.90
C THR A 139 -18.49 20.10 11.82
N ASN A 140 -18.55 20.00 13.16
CA ASN A 140 -19.16 21.06 14.01
C ASN A 140 -18.18 21.68 15.03
N HIS A 141 -17.02 22.16 14.60
CA HIS A 141 -16.14 23.00 15.43
C HIS A 141 -15.64 24.22 14.64
N LYS A 142 -15.27 25.27 15.37
CA LYS A 142 -14.79 26.59 14.89
C LYS A 142 -13.60 26.53 13.91
N ASN A 143 -12.97 25.35 13.77
CA ASN A 143 -11.96 25.03 12.77
C ASN A 143 -12.57 24.13 11.66
N ARG A 144 -13.41 24.71 10.79
CA ARG A 144 -13.95 24.00 9.60
C ARG A 144 -12.78 23.50 8.72
N GLY A 145 -12.76 22.20 8.38
CA GLY A 145 -11.88 21.67 7.32
C GLY A 145 -10.96 20.49 7.66
N GLY A 146 -10.93 19.99 8.91
CA GLY A 146 -10.15 18.80 9.24
C GLY A 146 -10.68 17.54 8.54
N GLY A 147 -9.86 16.93 7.67
CA GLY A 147 -10.24 15.74 6.90
C GLY A 147 -10.40 14.49 7.77
N ARG A 148 -11.30 13.58 7.35
CA ARG A 148 -11.38 12.22 7.91
C ARG A 148 -10.25 11.36 7.36
N HIS A 149 -9.45 10.75 8.22
CA HIS A 149 -8.29 9.94 7.82
C HIS A 149 -8.61 8.46 7.87
N ALA A 150 -8.12 7.71 6.88
CA ALA A 150 -8.44 6.28 6.75
C ALA A 150 -7.70 5.44 7.80
N VAL A 151 -8.43 4.50 8.38
CA VAL A 151 -7.94 3.42 9.23
C VAL A 151 -8.32 2.11 8.55
N TYR A 152 -7.37 1.19 8.41
CA TYR A 152 -7.63 -0.13 7.82
C TYR A 152 -7.56 -1.20 8.88
N VAL A 153 -8.49 -2.16 8.85
CA VAL A 153 -8.54 -3.27 9.80
C VAL A 153 -8.52 -4.57 9.03
N ILE A 154 -7.43 -5.33 9.17
CA ILE A 154 -7.26 -6.62 8.49
C ILE A 154 -8.04 -7.69 9.25
N LYS A 155 -8.68 -8.61 8.52
CA LYS A 155 -9.35 -9.75 9.15
C LYS A 155 -8.35 -10.58 9.97
N PRO A 156 -8.68 -11.02 11.21
CA PRO A 156 -7.75 -11.75 12.07
C PRO A 156 -7.12 -12.99 11.41
N ALA A 157 -7.92 -13.80 10.70
CA ALA A 157 -7.43 -14.98 9.98
C ALA A 157 -6.42 -14.61 8.89
N VAL A 158 -6.65 -13.52 8.16
CA VAL A 158 -5.73 -13.02 7.14
C VAL A 158 -4.45 -12.50 7.80
N LEU A 159 -4.57 -11.70 8.86
CA LEU A 159 -3.43 -11.15 9.58
C LEU A 159 -2.51 -12.25 10.14
N ALA A 160 -3.09 -13.33 10.66
CA ALA A 160 -2.35 -14.48 11.18
C ALA A 160 -1.54 -15.21 10.10
N LEU A 161 -2.03 -15.23 8.85
CA LEU A 161 -1.32 -15.81 7.72
C LEU A 161 -0.18 -14.94 7.21
N LEU A 162 -0.30 -13.61 7.36
CA LEU A 162 0.67 -12.65 6.84
C LEU A 162 1.79 -12.32 7.85
N ARG A 163 1.45 -12.33 9.14
CA ARG A 163 2.46 -12.25 10.18
C ARG A 163 3.20 -13.57 10.24
N LYS A 164 4.52 -13.54 9.99
CA LYS A 164 5.36 -14.66 10.38
C LYS A 164 5.05 -14.98 11.84
N PRO A 165 4.73 -16.23 12.21
CA PRO A 165 4.80 -16.59 13.61
C PRO A 165 6.19 -16.20 14.09
N ALA A 166 6.28 -15.53 15.24
CA ALA A 166 7.58 -15.31 15.86
C ALA A 166 8.32 -16.65 15.83
N PRO A 167 9.60 -16.70 15.39
CA PRO A 167 10.32 -17.96 15.40
C PRO A 167 10.20 -18.51 16.81
N LEU A 168 9.50 -19.64 16.96
CA LEU A 168 9.55 -20.40 18.19
C LEU A 168 11.04 -20.57 18.46
N ARG A 169 11.54 -19.92 19.51
CA ARG A 169 12.93 -20.04 19.92
C ARG A 169 13.14 -21.53 20.15
N ARG A 170 13.71 -22.25 19.16
CA ARG A 170 14.03 -23.66 19.28
C ARG A 170 15.04 -23.76 20.43
N GLN A 171 14.55 -24.08 21.62
CA GLN A 171 15.39 -24.56 22.68
C GLN A 171 15.62 -26.04 22.39
N GLY A 172 16.78 -26.37 21.81
CA GLY A 172 17.18 -27.76 21.57
C GLY A 172 18.27 -27.89 20.50
N PRO A 173 19.35 -28.66 20.74
CA PRO A 173 20.43 -28.83 19.78
C PRO A 173 20.07 -29.85 18.69
N GLY A 174 20.41 -29.51 17.45
CA GLY A 174 20.72 -30.47 16.37
C GLY A 174 19.56 -31.27 15.76
N ALA A 175 19.21 -30.94 14.51
CA ALA A 175 18.73 -31.94 13.57
C ALA A 175 19.26 -31.59 12.18
N ALA A 176 20.04 -32.51 11.62
CA ALA A 176 20.61 -32.46 10.29
C ALA A 176 19.52 -32.27 9.23
N ASN A 177 19.86 -31.57 8.15
CA ASN A 177 18.98 -31.28 7.03
C ASN A 177 19.08 -32.42 5.98
N PRO A 178 18.05 -33.26 5.76
CA PRO A 178 18.15 -34.41 4.85
C PRO A 178 17.80 -34.08 3.38
N GLN A 179 17.64 -32.81 3.02
CA GLN A 179 17.21 -32.41 1.65
C GLN A 179 18.35 -32.31 0.62
N GLY A 180 19.37 -33.18 0.71
CA GLY A 180 20.54 -33.16 -0.17
C GLY A 180 20.85 -34.47 -0.93
N GLU A 181 20.21 -35.59 -0.60
CA GLU A 181 20.63 -36.92 -1.12
C GLU A 181 19.65 -37.51 -2.13
N LEU A 182 19.25 -36.75 -3.15
CA LEU A 182 18.38 -37.27 -4.23
C LEU A 182 19.05 -37.33 -5.61
N PHE A 183 20.35 -37.02 -5.71
CA PHE A 183 21.08 -37.05 -6.98
C PHE A 183 22.47 -37.69 -6.93
N ALA A 184 22.72 -38.59 -5.97
CA ALA A 184 23.94 -39.40 -5.94
C ALA A 184 23.58 -40.88 -6.08
N ALA A 185 23.31 -41.30 -7.32
CA ALA A 185 23.44 -42.68 -7.81
C ALA A 185 23.59 -42.64 -9.33
#